data_AF-A0A8J2YTS9-F1
#
_entry.id   AF-A0A8J2YTS9-F1
#
_cell.length_a   1.000
_cell.length_b   1.000
_cell.length_c   1.000
_cell.angle_alpha   90.00
_cell.angle_beta   90.00
_cell.angle_gamma   90.00
#
_symmetry.space_group_name_H-M   'P 1'
#
loop_
_entity.id
_entity.type
_entity.pdbx_description
1 polymer ?
#
loop_
_entity_poly.entity_id
_entity_poly.type
_entity_poly.pdbx_seq_one_letter_code
_entity_poly.pdbx_strand_id
1 'polypeptide(L)'
;MTARLGTGLAALGLLVTAPLAAAEIDTGTAVDLSWDNSLVLGTMFQPNSGDASDGGGCYLASAYARAFGTGEAGCGRRYGFTSARATWQSELDVAYRGFGLRASGDAWYDPVYDRFATEYAPETAPETAQSAAAPAHQYFILRDGYARDHEVALRDAFLYGTIARDEDQLLSFRLGRHTLLWGESLFFPENGIAAGQAPVDTYLYQPSGYDRANSPFLPVGQGSVSWQPAPGVALAAFYQFEWRRSLIAPYGAYASAAQILTQRDAETIGLTVPGAGPQLFRRAQDQTPGSSDQFGVTVKWTHGEFDYALAALSYNAKEPELYVDPSAGRYRLAYPKGIESFGASIAGPLGDGNFAAELSARRGMPLVNGGILVPPGVAADNNAHALYPLGDTLHAQLSWTTETPPLPGIPGGARWSTEIAANRLLEVTANSTRLIPGRTADAAAFRTMFAPRFFQVLPGLDLTVPVQVGYNFLGLSETDPAMNRGTGDVGIAVTATLRQSWKASLGFTHYFGHSKNDFTPFDPVGARRRLSYYDFFALTIERSF
;
A
#
# COMPACT_ATOMS: atom_id res chain seq x y z
N MET A 1 -9.65 -37.61 -10.25
CA MET A 1 -8.87 -36.36 -10.09
C MET A 1 -8.06 -36.12 -11.37
N THR A 2 -8.78 -35.87 -12.47
CA THR A 2 -8.27 -35.65 -13.83
C THR A 2 -9.49 -35.17 -14.61
N ALA A 3 -9.34 -34.15 -15.46
CA ALA A 3 -10.40 -33.42 -16.17
C ALA A 3 -11.16 -32.37 -15.34
N ARG A 4 -10.54 -31.20 -15.14
CA ARG A 4 -11.19 -29.86 -15.01
C ARG A 4 -10.22 -28.66 -14.93
N LEU A 5 -8.94 -28.85 -15.25
CA LEU A 5 -7.95 -27.75 -15.43
C LEU A 5 -7.89 -27.21 -16.87
N GLY A 6 -8.59 -27.83 -17.83
CA GLY A 6 -8.44 -27.56 -19.26
C GLY A 6 -9.21 -26.34 -19.81
N THR A 7 -10.15 -25.76 -19.06
CA THR A 7 -11.02 -24.68 -19.60
C THR A 7 -10.54 -23.27 -19.26
N GLY A 8 -9.64 -23.08 -18.30
CA GLY A 8 -9.09 -21.76 -17.96
C GLY A 8 -8.02 -21.26 -18.94
N LEU A 9 -7.18 -22.16 -19.47
CA LEU A 9 -6.10 -21.80 -20.39
C LEU A 9 -6.56 -21.53 -21.83
N ALA A 10 -7.67 -22.13 -22.27
CA ALA A 10 -8.16 -22.00 -23.64
C ALA A 10 -8.85 -20.65 -23.93
N ALA A 11 -9.40 -19.98 -22.91
CA ALA A 11 -10.03 -18.66 -23.07
C ALA A 11 -9.01 -17.50 -23.14
N LEU A 12 -7.80 -17.68 -22.57
CA LEU A 12 -6.71 -16.70 -22.61
C LEU A 12 -6.03 -16.60 -23.99
N GLY A 13 -6.17 -17.61 -24.85
CA GLY A 13 -5.57 -17.61 -26.19
C GLY A 13 -6.30 -16.74 -27.22
N LEU A 14 -7.54 -16.31 -26.95
CA LEU A 14 -8.40 -15.61 -27.91
C LEU A 14 -8.44 -14.08 -27.75
N LEU A 15 -7.84 -13.52 -26.69
CA LEU A 15 -7.73 -12.06 -26.49
C LEU A 15 -6.41 -11.47 -27.04
N VAL A 16 -5.53 -12.30 -27.61
CA VAL A 16 -4.19 -11.87 -28.10
C VAL A 16 -4.21 -11.46 -29.59
N THR A 17 -5.36 -11.52 -30.28
CA THR A 17 -5.44 -11.32 -31.74
C THR A 17 -6.08 -10.01 -32.19
N ALA A 18 -6.63 -9.19 -31.30
CA ALA A 18 -7.04 -7.84 -31.68
C ALA A 18 -5.83 -6.90 -31.64
N PRO A 19 -5.48 -6.19 -32.74
CA PRO A 19 -4.54 -5.09 -32.68
C PRO A 19 -5.25 -3.93 -31.96
N LEU A 20 -5.23 -3.94 -30.63
CA LEU A 20 -5.25 -2.68 -29.91
C LEU A 20 -3.82 -2.17 -30.04
N ALA A 21 -3.67 -1.01 -30.65
CA ALA A 21 -2.41 -0.37 -30.92
C ALA A 21 -2.42 0.96 -30.19
N ALA A 22 -1.30 1.29 -29.56
CA ALA A 22 -0.93 2.63 -29.18
C ALA A 22 -0.97 3.44 -30.46
N ALA A 23 -1.86 4.43 -30.46
CA ALA A 23 -2.02 5.33 -31.56
C ALA A 23 -1.49 6.69 -31.12
N GLU A 24 -0.33 7.06 -31.63
CA GLU A 24 0.03 8.46 -31.74
C GLU A 24 -0.72 8.98 -32.98
N ILE A 25 -1.81 9.71 -32.74
CA ILE A 25 -2.63 10.24 -33.84
C ILE A 25 -2.06 11.62 -34.18
N ASP A 26 -1.24 11.68 -35.24
CA ASP A 26 -0.89 12.97 -35.85
C ASP A 26 -2.17 13.59 -36.44
N THR A 27 -2.68 14.59 -35.72
CA THR A 27 -3.94 15.26 -36.09
C THR A 27 -3.76 16.21 -37.28
N GLY A 28 -2.53 16.42 -37.77
CA GLY A 28 -2.20 17.48 -38.73
C GLY A 28 -2.38 18.89 -38.16
N THR A 29 -2.51 19.01 -36.83
CA THR A 29 -2.66 20.26 -36.09
C THR A 29 -1.66 20.32 -34.92
N ALA A 30 -1.65 21.40 -34.14
CA ALA A 30 -0.81 21.50 -32.93
C ALA A 30 -1.35 20.68 -31.72
N VAL A 31 -2.13 19.63 -31.99
CA VAL A 31 -2.70 18.72 -30.99
C VAL A 31 -1.93 17.41 -31.05
N ASP A 32 -1.30 17.06 -29.94
CA ASP A 32 -0.65 15.77 -29.73
C ASP A 32 -1.61 14.87 -28.95
N LEU A 33 -1.83 13.65 -29.43
CA LEU A 33 -2.69 12.66 -28.78
C LEU A 33 -1.93 11.35 -28.64
N SER A 34 -1.83 10.85 -27.40
CA SER A 34 -1.38 9.49 -27.11
C SER A 34 -2.50 8.70 -26.45
N TRP A 35 -2.66 7.45 -26.89
CA TRP A 35 -3.57 6.51 -26.25
C TRP A 35 -2.87 5.17 -26.12
N ASP A 36 -2.45 4.85 -24.90
CA ASP A 36 -1.66 3.67 -24.58
C ASP A 36 -2.51 2.64 -23.85
N ASN A 37 -2.28 1.36 -24.14
CA ASN A 37 -2.94 0.27 -23.44
C ASN A 37 -1.95 -0.79 -23.01
N SER A 38 -2.17 -1.36 -21.83
CA SER A 38 -1.34 -2.42 -21.27
C SER A 38 -2.19 -3.56 -20.73
N LEU A 39 -1.74 -4.78 -20.96
CA LEU A 39 -2.29 -5.99 -20.36
C LEU A 39 -1.27 -6.57 -19.39
N VAL A 40 -1.67 -6.71 -18.13
CA VAL A 40 -0.87 -7.32 -17.06
C VAL A 40 -1.57 -8.60 -16.58
N LEU A 41 -0.87 -9.72 -16.67
CA LEU A 41 -1.26 -11.00 -16.11
C LEU A 41 -0.36 -11.30 -14.91
N GLY A 42 -0.94 -11.42 -13.72
CA GLY A 42 -0.21 -11.67 -12.48
C GLY A 42 -0.77 -12.88 -11.74
N THR A 43 0.10 -13.66 -11.10
CA THR A 43 -0.32 -14.71 -10.18
C THR A 43 0.61 -14.77 -8.98
N MET A 44 0.02 -15.10 -7.83
CA MET A 44 0.74 -15.29 -6.57
C MET A 44 0.47 -16.69 -6.03
N PHE A 45 1.52 -17.37 -5.59
CA PHE A 45 1.48 -18.70 -5.02
C PHE A 45 2.15 -18.72 -3.65
N GLN A 46 1.43 -19.18 -2.64
CA GLN A 46 1.93 -19.30 -1.28
C GLN A 46 2.37 -20.76 -1.03
N PRO A 47 3.68 -21.02 -0.81
CA PRO A 47 4.20 -22.37 -0.63
C PRO A 47 3.93 -22.94 0.78
N ASN A 48 3.69 -22.07 1.75
CA ASN A 48 3.45 -22.45 3.13
C ASN A 48 2.55 -21.40 3.77
N SER A 49 1.38 -21.81 4.28
CA SER A 49 0.71 -21.06 5.34
C SER A 49 0.78 -21.88 6.61
N GLY A 50 1.05 -21.21 7.73
CA GLY A 50 1.27 -21.87 9.02
C GLY A 50 0.15 -22.80 9.42
N ASP A 51 0.46 -23.68 10.39
CA ASP A 51 -0.38 -24.76 10.93
C ASP A 51 -1.89 -24.45 11.00
N ALA A 52 -2.58 -24.58 9.86
CA ALA A 52 -3.99 -24.91 9.83
C ALA A 52 -4.07 -26.38 10.27
N SER A 53 -4.16 -26.61 11.58
CA SER A 53 -4.42 -27.93 12.15
C SER A 53 -5.69 -28.50 11.53
N ASP A 54 -5.54 -29.49 10.64
CA ASP A 54 -6.49 -30.52 10.11
C ASP A 54 -8.01 -30.28 10.05
N GLY A 55 -8.48 -29.04 10.14
CA GLY A 55 -9.87 -28.64 9.98
C GLY A 55 -9.91 -27.23 9.43
N GLY A 56 -10.21 -27.09 8.15
CA GLY A 56 -10.28 -25.81 7.43
C GLY A 56 -11.37 -24.88 7.98
N GLY A 57 -11.10 -24.23 9.10
CA GLY A 57 -11.98 -23.23 9.70
C GLY A 57 -11.33 -21.86 9.70
N CYS A 58 -12.10 -20.87 9.23
CA CYS A 58 -11.77 -19.46 9.29
C CYS A 58 -12.06 -18.91 10.69
N TYR A 59 -11.04 -18.50 11.44
CA TYR A 59 -11.22 -17.92 12.77
C TYR A 59 -10.43 -16.62 12.91
N LEU A 60 -11.06 -15.58 13.44
CA LEU A 60 -10.39 -14.40 13.94
C LEU A 60 -10.75 -14.15 15.41
N ALA A 61 -9.80 -13.51 16.10
CA ALA A 61 -9.50 -13.54 17.53
C ALA A 61 -8.98 -14.92 18.01
N SER A 62 -7.67 -14.98 18.28
CA SER A 62 -7.01 -16.16 18.85
C SER A 62 -7.61 -16.59 20.21
N ALA A 63 -8.40 -15.73 20.87
CA ALA A 63 -9.19 -16.05 22.04
C ALA A 63 -10.58 -16.64 21.73
N TYR A 64 -11.21 -16.27 20.61
CA TYR A 64 -12.47 -16.86 20.12
C TYR A 64 -12.20 -18.29 19.62
N ALA A 65 -11.15 -18.48 18.82
CA ALA A 65 -10.72 -19.80 18.34
C ALA A 65 -10.36 -20.77 19.49
N ARG A 66 -9.63 -20.28 20.51
CA ARG A 66 -9.27 -21.08 21.70
C ARG A 66 -10.48 -21.50 22.54
N ALA A 67 -11.50 -20.66 22.64
CA ALA A 67 -12.72 -20.98 23.38
C ALA A 67 -13.50 -22.16 22.75
N PHE A 68 -13.28 -22.43 21.46
CA PHE A 68 -13.93 -23.52 20.70
C PHE A 68 -12.95 -24.63 20.27
N GLY A 69 -11.73 -24.67 20.83
CA GLY A 69 -10.80 -25.80 20.65
C GLY A 69 -10.07 -25.85 19.31
N THR A 70 -10.12 -24.78 18.51
CA THR A 70 -9.40 -24.68 17.22
C THR A 70 -8.17 -23.79 17.39
N GLY A 71 -7.05 -24.18 16.78
CA GLY A 71 -5.77 -23.45 16.85
C GLY A 71 -5.81 -22.00 16.33
N GLU A 72 -4.65 -21.38 16.23
CA GLU A 72 -4.47 -19.95 15.95
C GLU A 72 -5.20 -19.46 14.68
N ALA A 73 -5.65 -18.21 14.75
CA ALA A 73 -6.48 -17.52 13.76
C ALA A 73 -5.74 -17.29 12.43
N GLY A 74 -6.09 -18.05 11.39
CA GLY A 74 -5.57 -17.85 10.04
C GLY A 74 -6.51 -18.38 8.96
N CYS A 75 -7.12 -17.48 8.21
CA CYS A 75 -7.93 -17.82 7.03
C CYS A 75 -7.01 -17.86 5.81
N GLY A 76 -6.21 -18.92 5.68
CA GLY A 76 -5.31 -19.13 4.56
C GLY A 76 -5.40 -20.58 4.07
N ARG A 77 -5.34 -20.78 2.75
CA ARG A 77 -5.08 -22.12 2.21
C ARG A 77 -3.71 -22.59 2.70
N ARG A 78 -3.59 -23.86 3.14
CA ARG A 78 -2.31 -24.47 3.60
C ARG A 78 -1.13 -24.21 2.64
N TYR A 79 -1.44 -24.18 1.36
CA TYR A 79 -0.58 -23.75 0.25
C TYR A 79 -1.46 -23.53 -0.98
N GLY A 80 -1.00 -22.79 -1.99
CA GLY A 80 -1.70 -22.64 -3.27
C GLY A 80 -1.69 -21.24 -3.83
N PHE A 81 -2.36 -21.08 -4.98
CA PHE A 81 -2.58 -19.78 -5.58
C PHE A 81 -3.52 -18.93 -4.73
N THR A 82 -3.12 -17.69 -4.48
CA THR A 82 -3.89 -16.66 -3.75
C THR A 82 -4.44 -15.59 -4.69
N SER A 83 -3.91 -15.50 -5.92
CA SER A 83 -4.35 -14.58 -6.97
C SER A 83 -3.97 -15.12 -8.35
N ALA A 84 -4.81 -14.88 -9.35
CA ALA A 84 -4.51 -15.06 -10.77
C ALA A 84 -5.18 -13.95 -11.60
N ARG A 85 -4.73 -12.71 -11.36
CA ARG A 85 -5.35 -11.49 -11.86
C ARG A 85 -4.93 -11.15 -13.29
N ALA A 86 -5.92 -10.80 -14.13
CA ALA A 86 -5.71 -10.08 -15.38
C ALA A 86 -6.14 -8.62 -15.20
N THR A 87 -5.29 -7.67 -15.61
CA THR A 87 -5.57 -6.23 -15.55
C THR A 87 -5.33 -5.60 -16.91
N TRP A 88 -6.33 -4.90 -17.42
CA TRP A 88 -6.25 -3.99 -18.56
C TRP A 88 -6.04 -2.57 -18.02
N GLN A 89 -5.03 -1.87 -18.52
CA GLN A 89 -4.78 -0.46 -18.25
C GLN A 89 -4.94 0.33 -19.55
N SER A 90 -5.55 1.51 -19.46
CA SER A 90 -5.73 2.43 -20.58
C SER A 90 -5.39 3.85 -20.15
N GLU A 91 -4.54 4.53 -20.91
CA GLU A 91 -4.09 5.89 -20.64
C GLU A 91 -4.27 6.76 -21.87
N LEU A 92 -4.99 7.88 -21.71
CA LEU A 92 -5.22 8.89 -22.72
C LEU A 92 -4.52 10.18 -22.31
N ASP A 93 -3.71 10.75 -23.19
CA ASP A 93 -3.16 12.10 -23.07
C ASP A 93 -3.49 12.90 -24.33
N VAL A 94 -4.02 14.11 -24.14
CA VAL A 94 -4.33 15.05 -25.20
C VAL A 94 -3.68 16.38 -24.84
N ALA A 95 -2.71 16.82 -25.63
CA ALA A 95 -1.97 18.05 -25.44
C ALA A 95 -2.22 19.05 -26.59
N TYR A 96 -2.32 20.32 -26.26
CA TYR A 96 -2.41 21.44 -27.20
C TYR A 96 -1.69 22.66 -26.63
N ARG A 97 -0.61 23.09 -27.29
CA ARG A 97 0.12 24.35 -27.00
C ARG A 97 0.43 24.57 -25.50
N GLY A 98 0.96 23.55 -24.83
CA GLY A 98 1.35 23.62 -23.42
C GLY A 98 0.24 23.39 -22.41
N PHE A 99 -0.98 23.06 -22.86
CA PHE A 99 -2.11 22.64 -22.03
C PHE A 99 -2.55 21.25 -22.44
N GLY A 100 -3.19 20.51 -21.55
CA GLY A 100 -3.70 19.20 -21.91
C GLY A 100 -4.65 18.59 -20.91
N LEU A 101 -5.15 17.42 -21.27
CA LEU A 101 -5.96 16.54 -20.45
C LEU A 101 -5.30 15.18 -20.42
N ARG A 102 -5.14 14.62 -19.22
CA ARG A 102 -4.75 13.23 -19.02
C ARG A 102 -5.86 12.49 -18.30
N ALA A 103 -6.15 11.28 -18.73
CA ALA A 103 -7.03 10.36 -18.03
C ALA A 103 -6.53 8.92 -18.14
N SER A 104 -6.60 8.17 -17.05
CA SER A 104 -6.23 6.76 -17.02
C SER A 104 -7.22 5.94 -16.20
N GLY A 105 -7.36 4.68 -16.57
CA GLY A 105 -8.18 3.73 -15.83
C GLY A 105 -7.76 2.29 -16.05
N ASP A 106 -8.18 1.44 -15.14
CA ASP A 106 -7.96 0.01 -15.23
C ASP A 106 -9.23 -0.80 -15.02
N ALA A 107 -9.27 -1.94 -15.69
CA ALA A 107 -10.26 -2.97 -15.49
C ALA A 107 -9.53 -4.27 -15.12
N TRP A 108 -10.00 -4.99 -14.11
CA TRP A 108 -9.37 -6.26 -13.73
C TRP A 108 -10.36 -7.36 -13.39
N TYR A 109 -9.84 -8.59 -13.44
CA TYR A 109 -10.53 -9.78 -12.97
C TYR A 109 -9.54 -10.80 -12.36
N ASP A 110 -9.86 -11.33 -11.17
CA ASP A 110 -9.12 -12.34 -10.44
C ASP A 110 -10.04 -13.52 -10.04
N PRO A 111 -10.13 -14.58 -10.85
CA PRO A 111 -10.98 -15.73 -10.57
C PRO A 111 -10.53 -16.57 -9.37
N VAL A 112 -9.27 -16.46 -8.93
CA VAL A 112 -8.79 -17.17 -7.73
C VAL A 112 -9.30 -16.46 -6.49
N TYR A 113 -9.26 -15.13 -6.49
CA TYR A 113 -9.81 -14.33 -5.41
C TYR A 113 -11.34 -14.37 -5.37
N ASP A 114 -12.02 -14.33 -6.52
CA ASP A 114 -13.48 -14.52 -6.62
C ASP A 114 -13.94 -15.84 -5.97
N ARG A 115 -13.27 -16.95 -6.34
CA ARG A 115 -13.54 -18.25 -5.73
C ARG A 115 -13.26 -18.27 -4.25
N PHE A 116 -12.20 -17.63 -3.79
CA PHE A 116 -11.94 -17.53 -2.35
C PHE A 116 -13.05 -16.75 -1.65
N ALA A 117 -13.43 -15.59 -2.18
CA ALA A 117 -14.48 -14.76 -1.63
C ALA A 117 -15.82 -15.50 -1.58
N THR A 118 -16.13 -16.34 -2.57
CA THR A 118 -17.37 -17.13 -2.63
C THR A 118 -17.34 -18.45 -1.85
N GLU A 119 -16.23 -19.19 -1.87
CA GLU A 119 -16.04 -20.46 -1.14
C GLU A 119 -15.95 -20.26 0.38
N TYR A 120 -15.46 -19.09 0.81
CA TYR A 120 -15.37 -18.70 2.21
C TYR A 120 -16.37 -17.59 2.60
N ALA A 121 -17.26 -17.19 1.69
CA ALA A 121 -18.46 -16.43 2.07
C ALA A 121 -19.37 -17.34 2.90
N PRO A 122 -19.76 -16.96 4.12
CA PRO A 122 -20.67 -17.75 4.91
C PRO A 122 -22.02 -17.78 4.22
N GLU A 123 -22.51 -18.98 3.93
CA GLU A 123 -23.93 -19.20 3.73
C GLU A 123 -24.67 -18.54 4.90
N THR A 124 -25.62 -17.66 4.57
CA THR A 124 -26.49 -16.91 5.49
C THR A 124 -26.68 -17.63 6.82
N ALA A 125 -26.03 -17.14 7.88
CA ALA A 125 -26.36 -17.57 9.23
C ALA A 125 -27.85 -17.24 9.45
N PRO A 126 -28.71 -18.21 9.81
CA PRO A 126 -30.09 -17.90 10.14
C PRO A 126 -30.08 -16.86 11.28
N GLU A 127 -30.93 -15.83 11.17
CA GLU A 127 -31.03 -14.70 12.11
C GLU A 127 -31.24 -15.12 13.58
N THR A 128 -31.50 -16.41 13.84
CA THR A 128 -31.67 -17.03 15.15
C THR A 128 -30.39 -17.60 15.78
N ALA A 129 -29.22 -17.49 15.16
CA ALA A 129 -27.95 -18.06 15.66
C ALA A 129 -27.27 -17.24 16.79
N GLN A 130 -28.03 -16.83 17.81
CA GLN A 130 -27.49 -16.38 19.10
C GLN A 130 -27.04 -17.56 20.00
N SER A 131 -27.16 -18.80 19.51
CA SER A 131 -26.76 -19.99 20.28
C SER A 131 -25.27 -20.28 20.10
N ALA A 132 -24.60 -20.56 21.22
CA ALA A 132 -23.19 -20.96 21.34
C ALA A 132 -22.84 -22.31 20.65
N ALA A 133 -23.62 -22.74 19.66
CA ALA A 133 -23.52 -24.02 18.98
C ALA A 133 -23.55 -23.91 17.44
N ALA A 134 -23.46 -22.70 16.87
CA ALA A 134 -23.27 -22.54 15.43
C ALA A 134 -21.94 -23.21 15.02
N PRO A 135 -21.91 -24.02 13.93
CA PRO A 135 -20.66 -24.55 13.39
C PRO A 135 -19.68 -23.41 13.16
N ALA A 136 -18.46 -23.58 13.62
CA ALA A 136 -17.56 -22.48 13.89
C ALA A 136 -16.93 -21.86 12.59
N HIS A 137 -17.52 -22.12 11.42
CA HIS A 137 -16.96 -21.81 10.10
C HIS A 137 -17.44 -20.48 9.48
N GLN A 138 -18.24 -19.64 10.16
CA GLN A 138 -19.06 -18.61 9.48
C GLN A 138 -19.10 -17.23 10.17
N TYR A 139 -17.99 -16.46 10.18
CA TYR A 139 -17.97 -15.19 10.95
C TYR A 139 -17.56 -13.93 10.17
N PHE A 140 -17.52 -13.98 8.83
CA PHE A 140 -17.41 -12.78 7.99
C PHE A 140 -18.45 -12.80 6.87
N ILE A 141 -19.51 -12.01 6.97
CA ILE A 141 -20.34 -11.74 5.79
C ILE A 141 -19.64 -10.59 5.03
N LEU A 142 -19.06 -10.91 3.87
CA LEU A 142 -18.64 -9.87 2.93
C LEU A 142 -19.90 -9.14 2.46
N ARG A 143 -19.83 -7.82 2.37
CA ARG A 143 -20.93 -7.06 1.79
C ARG A 143 -21.06 -7.45 0.31
N ASP A 144 -22.27 -7.74 -0.16
CA ASP A 144 -22.52 -8.07 -1.57
C ASP A 144 -21.85 -7.04 -2.51
N GLY A 145 -21.07 -7.53 -3.48
CA GLY A 145 -20.37 -6.71 -4.48
C GLY A 145 -19.11 -5.98 -4.00
N TYR A 146 -18.54 -6.33 -2.85
CA TYR A 146 -17.29 -5.75 -2.34
C TYR A 146 -16.04 -6.63 -2.49
N ALA A 147 -16.19 -7.86 -3.00
CA ALA A 147 -15.03 -8.62 -3.46
C ALA A 147 -14.34 -7.82 -4.56
N ARG A 148 -13.06 -7.50 -4.38
CA ARG A 148 -12.26 -6.75 -5.38
C ARG A 148 -11.69 -7.68 -6.45
N ASP A 149 -12.37 -8.80 -6.69
CA ASP A 149 -12.02 -9.77 -7.70
C ASP A 149 -12.23 -9.18 -9.10
N HIS A 150 -13.22 -8.30 -9.30
CA HIS A 150 -13.35 -7.50 -10.52
C HIS A 150 -13.76 -6.05 -10.22
N GLU A 151 -13.16 -5.09 -10.92
CA GLU A 151 -13.51 -3.67 -10.81
C GLU A 151 -13.09 -2.95 -12.10
N VAL A 152 -13.79 -1.85 -12.41
CA VAL A 152 -13.30 -0.82 -13.34
C VAL A 152 -13.05 0.43 -12.51
N ALA A 153 -11.80 0.88 -12.43
CA ALA A 153 -11.39 2.01 -11.63
C ALA A 153 -10.77 3.10 -12.50
N LEU A 154 -11.32 4.31 -12.39
CA LEU A 154 -10.63 5.52 -12.88
C LEU A 154 -9.45 5.81 -11.94
N ARG A 155 -8.24 5.85 -12.50
CA ARG A 155 -7.03 6.24 -11.80
C ARG A 155 -6.94 7.76 -11.85
N ASP A 156 -6.30 8.34 -12.85
CA ASP A 156 -6.17 9.79 -12.97
C ASP A 156 -7.15 10.38 -13.99
N ALA A 157 -7.50 11.65 -13.80
CA ALA A 157 -8.30 12.45 -14.71
C ALA A 157 -8.10 13.93 -14.35
N PHE A 158 -7.25 14.62 -15.08
CA PHE A 158 -6.89 16.00 -14.76
C PHE A 158 -6.53 16.82 -15.99
N LEU A 159 -6.76 18.13 -15.87
CA LEU A 159 -6.24 19.13 -16.77
C LEU A 159 -4.87 19.56 -16.30
N TYR A 160 -3.98 19.85 -17.23
CA TYR A 160 -2.67 20.41 -16.92
C TYR A 160 -2.33 21.57 -17.86
N GLY A 161 -1.40 22.41 -17.43
CA GLY A 161 -0.87 23.46 -18.28
C GLY A 161 0.44 24.02 -17.77
N THR A 162 1.23 24.56 -18.68
CA THR A 162 2.47 25.29 -18.40
C THR A 162 2.42 26.63 -19.12
N ILE A 163 2.67 27.70 -18.36
CA ILE A 163 2.67 29.08 -18.83
C ILE A 163 4.07 29.63 -18.58
N ALA A 164 4.77 29.98 -19.66
CA ALA A 164 6.00 30.78 -19.56
C ALA A 164 5.61 32.22 -19.22
N ARG A 165 6.14 32.75 -18.11
CA ARG A 165 5.96 34.15 -17.70
C ARG A 165 7.03 35.04 -18.31
N ASP A 166 8.26 34.56 -18.30
CA ASP A 166 9.47 35.14 -18.90
C ASP A 166 10.35 33.99 -19.45
N GLU A 167 11.53 34.29 -20.02
CA GLU A 167 12.45 33.27 -20.59
C GLU A 167 12.82 32.15 -19.61
N ASP A 168 12.98 32.49 -18.32
CA ASP A 168 13.42 31.55 -17.27
C ASP A 168 12.33 31.21 -16.24
N GLN A 169 11.11 31.72 -16.40
CA GLN A 169 10.04 31.54 -15.42
C GLN A 169 8.89 30.68 -15.97
N LEU A 170 8.76 29.49 -15.41
CA LEU A 170 7.70 28.55 -15.76
C LEU A 170 6.70 28.41 -14.59
N LEU A 171 5.42 28.56 -14.92
CA LEU A 171 4.30 28.28 -14.03
C LEU A 171 3.53 27.07 -14.59
N SER A 172 3.53 25.97 -13.86
CA SER A 172 2.77 24.76 -14.22
C SER A 172 1.65 24.54 -13.21
N PHE A 173 0.52 24.02 -13.68
CA PHE A 173 -0.60 23.63 -12.81
C PHE A 173 -1.22 22.31 -13.25
N ARG A 174 -1.88 21.65 -12.31
CA ARG A 174 -2.77 20.51 -12.56
C ARG A 174 -4.06 20.69 -11.77
N LEU A 175 -5.20 20.37 -12.38
CA LEU A 175 -6.51 20.44 -11.75
C LEU A 175 -7.31 19.19 -12.09
N GLY A 176 -7.67 18.42 -11.06
CA GLY A 176 -8.41 17.17 -11.19
C GLY A 176 -7.78 16.06 -10.36
N ARG A 177 -8.12 14.82 -10.65
CA ARG A 177 -7.61 13.66 -9.92
C ARG A 177 -6.22 13.29 -10.41
N HIS A 178 -5.20 13.48 -9.59
CA HIS A 178 -3.81 13.12 -9.90
C HIS A 178 -3.01 12.81 -8.63
N THR A 179 -1.86 12.15 -8.78
CA THR A 179 -0.91 11.89 -7.69
C THR A 179 0.15 12.98 -7.65
N LEU A 180 0.52 13.44 -6.46
CA LEU A 180 1.61 14.37 -6.20
C LEU A 180 2.36 13.86 -4.97
N LEU A 181 3.69 13.73 -5.07
CA LEU A 181 4.54 13.27 -3.97
C LEU A 181 5.79 14.16 -3.90
N TRP A 182 6.06 14.66 -2.70
CA TRP A 182 7.31 15.32 -2.30
C TRP A 182 8.05 14.46 -1.28
N GLY A 183 9.37 14.51 -1.31
CA GLY A 183 10.27 13.72 -0.48
C GLY A 183 11.23 12.89 -1.33
N GLU A 184 12.20 12.27 -0.67
CA GLU A 184 13.34 11.58 -1.30
C GLU A 184 13.41 10.08 -0.92
N SER A 185 12.29 9.52 -0.47
CA SER A 185 12.19 8.11 -0.07
C SER A 185 12.24 7.14 -1.25
N LEU A 186 12.83 5.96 -1.02
CA LEU A 186 12.91 4.88 -2.02
C LEU A 186 12.02 3.67 -1.64
N PHE A 187 11.93 3.36 -0.36
CA PHE A 187 11.35 2.14 0.22
C PHE A 187 10.41 2.44 1.41
N PHE A 188 10.57 3.57 2.09
CA PHE A 188 9.79 3.94 3.29
C PHE A 188 8.99 5.25 3.13
N PRO A 189 8.14 5.40 2.09
CA PRO A 189 7.53 6.69 1.81
C PRO A 189 6.54 7.17 2.89
N GLU A 190 5.95 6.24 3.66
CA GLU A 190 5.09 6.56 4.82
C GLU A 190 5.88 7.04 6.06
N ASN A 191 7.19 6.78 6.10
CA ASN A 191 8.08 7.38 7.09
C ASN A 191 8.52 8.80 6.67
N GLY A 192 8.53 9.10 5.38
CA GLY A 192 8.96 10.38 4.84
C GLY A 192 7.89 11.47 4.74
N ILE A 193 8.20 12.55 4.03
CA ILE A 193 7.36 13.71 3.73
C ILE A 193 6.15 13.27 2.89
N ALA A 194 6.28 12.18 2.13
CA ALA A 194 5.24 11.63 1.26
C ALA A 194 4.01 11.06 2.00
N ALA A 195 4.13 10.70 3.28
CA ALA A 195 3.13 9.93 4.03
C ALA A 195 1.69 10.46 4.01
N GLY A 196 1.52 11.78 3.92
CA GLY A 196 0.22 12.43 3.93
C GLY A 196 -0.34 12.80 2.55
N GLN A 197 0.44 12.65 1.49
CA GLN A 197 0.16 13.31 0.21
C GLN A 197 -0.76 12.49 -0.70
N ALA A 198 -0.72 11.16 -0.61
CA ALA A 198 -1.60 10.29 -1.39
C ALA A 198 -1.93 9.00 -0.63
N PRO A 199 -3.16 8.46 -0.78
CA PRO A 199 -3.48 7.11 -0.33
C PRO A 199 -2.69 6.06 -1.12
N VAL A 200 -2.55 4.87 -0.55
CA VAL A 200 -1.85 3.74 -1.18
C VAL A 200 -2.80 2.58 -1.46
N ASP A 201 -2.49 1.77 -2.45
CA ASP A 201 -3.11 0.47 -2.69
C ASP A 201 -2.15 -0.64 -2.27
N THR A 202 -2.35 -1.18 -1.06
CA THR A 202 -1.48 -2.21 -0.50
C THR A 202 -1.65 -3.55 -1.19
N TYR A 203 -2.79 -3.78 -1.89
CA TYR A 203 -2.96 -4.97 -2.72
C TYR A 203 -2.11 -4.89 -3.99
N LEU A 204 -1.89 -3.70 -4.54
CA LEU A 204 -0.97 -3.49 -5.68
C LEU A 204 0.50 -3.30 -5.25
N TYR A 205 0.73 -2.98 -3.97
CA TYR A 205 2.08 -2.89 -3.39
C TYR A 205 2.85 -4.23 -3.43
N GLN A 206 2.15 -5.36 -3.59
CA GLN A 206 2.69 -6.72 -3.47
C GLN A 206 2.86 -7.51 -4.79
N PRO A 207 2.02 -7.37 -5.84
CA PRO A 207 2.11 -8.15 -7.08
C PRO A 207 3.03 -7.56 -8.15
N SER A 208 3.42 -6.28 -8.07
CA SER A 208 4.40 -5.71 -9.00
C SER A 208 5.80 -5.95 -8.45
N GLY A 209 6.33 -7.14 -8.70
CA GLY A 209 7.71 -7.45 -8.40
C GLY A 209 8.64 -6.34 -8.89
N TYR A 210 9.29 -5.68 -7.94
CA TYR A 210 10.56 -4.96 -8.09
C TYR A 210 10.55 -3.61 -8.84
N ASP A 211 9.38 -3.02 -9.12
CA ASP A 211 9.29 -1.72 -9.81
C ASP A 211 8.71 -0.57 -8.94
N ARG A 212 9.46 0.54 -8.95
CA ARG A 212 9.18 1.95 -8.57
C ARG A 212 8.41 2.21 -7.25
N ALA A 213 9.05 3.00 -6.38
CA ALA A 213 8.50 3.60 -5.16
C ALA A 213 7.13 4.31 -5.35
N ASN A 214 6.79 4.72 -6.58
CA ASN A 214 5.57 5.45 -6.92
C ASN A 214 4.39 4.58 -7.38
N SER A 215 4.59 3.27 -7.60
CA SER A 215 3.58 2.34 -8.13
C SER A 215 2.29 2.17 -7.28
N PRO A 216 2.31 2.24 -5.94
CA PRO A 216 1.11 1.96 -5.14
C PRO A 216 0.24 3.19 -4.86
N PHE A 217 0.69 4.41 -5.16
CA PHE A 217 -0.04 5.62 -4.79
C PHE A 217 -1.26 5.86 -5.68
N LEU A 218 -2.37 6.14 -5.03
CA LEU A 218 -3.65 6.41 -5.65
C LEU A 218 -3.85 7.92 -5.81
N PRO A 219 -4.30 8.37 -6.99
CA PRO A 219 -4.49 9.79 -7.24
C PRO A 219 -5.71 10.34 -6.48
N VAL A 220 -5.70 11.61 -6.15
CA VAL A 220 -6.81 12.29 -5.45
C VAL A 220 -7.21 13.54 -6.20
N GLY A 221 -8.48 13.92 -6.11
CA GLY A 221 -8.99 15.20 -6.58
C GLY A 221 -8.30 16.36 -5.87
N GLN A 222 -7.43 17.05 -6.60
CA GLN A 222 -6.66 18.18 -6.07
C GLN A 222 -6.33 19.20 -7.16
N GLY A 223 -6.02 20.42 -6.72
CA GLY A 223 -5.35 21.43 -7.54
C GLY A 223 -3.91 21.54 -7.08
N SER A 224 -2.96 21.54 -8.00
CA SER A 224 -1.55 21.78 -7.70
C SER A 224 -0.95 22.82 -8.64
N VAL A 225 0.00 23.58 -8.12
CA VAL A 225 0.75 24.60 -8.86
C VAL A 225 2.22 24.50 -8.52
N SER A 226 3.08 24.73 -9.50
CA SER A 226 4.52 24.82 -9.35
C SER A 226 5.01 26.04 -10.13
N TRP A 227 5.80 26.88 -9.49
CA TRP A 227 6.36 28.09 -10.06
C TRP A 227 7.87 28.10 -9.87
N GLN A 228 8.60 28.34 -10.94
CA GLN A 228 10.04 28.56 -10.91
C GLN A 228 10.33 30.06 -11.04
N PRO A 229 10.47 30.81 -9.93
CA PRO A 229 10.71 32.25 -9.97
C PRO A 229 12.12 32.63 -10.44
N ALA A 230 13.08 31.72 -10.29
CA ALA A 230 14.48 31.92 -10.64
C ALA A 230 15.15 30.57 -10.94
N PRO A 231 16.27 30.55 -11.67
CA PRO A 231 17.03 29.32 -11.89
C PRO A 231 17.38 28.61 -10.58
N GLY A 232 17.05 27.32 -10.52
CA GLY A 232 17.33 26.49 -9.34
C GLY A 232 16.45 26.80 -8.13
N VAL A 233 15.33 27.53 -8.26
CA VAL A 233 14.34 27.71 -7.20
C VAL A 233 12.96 27.32 -7.71
N ALA A 234 12.23 26.49 -6.97
CA ALA A 234 10.85 26.11 -7.26
C ALA A 234 9.96 26.23 -6.02
N LEU A 235 8.82 26.87 -6.18
CA LEU A 235 7.76 26.97 -5.18
C LEU A 235 6.57 26.15 -5.67
N ALA A 236 6.09 25.22 -4.86
CA ALA A 236 4.91 24.44 -5.22
C ALA A 236 3.90 24.37 -4.08
N ALA A 237 2.63 24.26 -4.44
CA ALA A 237 1.54 24.13 -3.50
C ALA A 237 0.46 23.21 -4.07
N PHE A 238 -0.29 22.57 -3.18
CA PHE A 238 -1.49 21.84 -3.53
C PHE A 238 -2.61 22.06 -2.52
N TYR A 239 -3.84 21.84 -2.99
CA TYR A 239 -5.04 21.79 -2.17
C TYR A 239 -5.90 20.59 -2.61
N GLN A 240 -6.19 19.67 -1.70
CA GLN A 240 -6.98 18.48 -1.96
C GLN A 240 -8.45 18.72 -1.60
N PHE A 241 -9.29 18.80 -2.62
CA PHE A 241 -10.75 18.90 -2.46
C PHE A 241 -11.43 17.52 -2.42
N GLU A 242 -10.66 16.43 -2.54
CA GLU A 242 -11.11 15.06 -2.35
C GLU A 242 -10.24 14.36 -1.29
N TRP A 243 -10.87 13.81 -0.26
CA TRP A 243 -10.24 12.81 0.60
C TRP A 243 -10.55 11.40 0.11
N ARG A 244 -9.52 10.58 -0.04
CA ARG A 244 -9.63 9.15 -0.32
C ARG A 244 -8.83 8.39 0.73
N ARG A 245 -9.37 7.25 1.17
CA ARG A 245 -8.66 6.27 2.00
C ARG A 245 -7.67 5.43 1.19
N SER A 246 -6.66 4.89 1.86
CA SER A 246 -5.83 3.81 1.35
C SER A 246 -6.68 2.56 1.14
N LEU A 247 -6.33 1.80 0.11
CA LEU A 247 -6.91 0.51 -0.23
C LEU A 247 -6.04 -0.57 0.40
N ILE A 248 -6.45 -1.02 1.59
CA ILE A 248 -5.78 -2.11 2.28
C ILE A 248 -6.24 -3.43 1.65
N ALA A 249 -5.32 -4.37 1.46
CA ALA A 249 -5.58 -5.68 0.86
C ALA A 249 -6.81 -6.33 1.52
N PRO A 250 -7.80 -6.82 0.76
CA PRO A 250 -9.05 -7.29 1.34
C PRO A 250 -8.88 -8.63 2.07
N TYR A 251 -9.89 -9.02 2.85
CA TYR A 251 -9.91 -10.31 3.55
C TYR A 251 -9.68 -11.47 2.57
N GLY A 252 -8.77 -12.39 2.92
CA GLY A 252 -8.40 -13.51 2.05
C GLY A 252 -7.37 -13.21 0.97
N ALA A 253 -7.03 -11.95 0.74
CA ALA A 253 -5.90 -11.60 -0.12
C ALA A 253 -4.58 -11.97 0.57
N TYR A 254 -3.58 -12.26 -0.26
CA TYR A 254 -2.22 -12.53 0.17
C TYR A 254 -1.69 -11.43 1.14
N ALA A 255 -0.97 -11.83 2.18
CA ALA A 255 -0.31 -10.96 3.17
C ALA A 255 -1.17 -9.82 3.79
N SER A 256 -2.45 -10.07 4.05
CA SER A 256 -3.24 -9.27 5.00
C SER A 256 -2.68 -9.45 6.44
N ALA A 257 -1.50 -8.89 6.74
CA ALA A 257 -0.90 -8.92 8.08
C ALA A 257 -1.75 -8.16 9.11
N ALA A 258 -2.52 -7.17 8.67
CA ALA A 258 -3.46 -6.40 9.48
C ALA A 258 -4.91 -6.88 9.24
N GLN A 259 -5.20 -8.17 9.45
CA GLN A 259 -6.50 -8.84 9.17
C GLN A 259 -7.77 -8.13 9.70
N ILE A 260 -7.60 -7.09 10.52
CA ILE A 260 -8.66 -6.29 11.09
C ILE A 260 -8.77 -4.90 10.43
N LEU A 261 -7.66 -4.28 10.00
CA LEU A 261 -7.71 -3.05 9.17
C LEU A 261 -8.17 -3.37 7.73
N THR A 262 -8.09 -4.64 7.33
CA THR A 262 -8.60 -5.18 6.07
C THR A 262 -10.13 -5.41 6.08
N GLN A 263 -10.82 -5.11 7.20
CA GLN A 263 -12.28 -5.26 7.38
C GLN A 263 -13.13 -4.19 6.69
N ARG A 264 -12.51 -3.41 5.79
CA ARG A 264 -13.19 -2.45 4.91
C ARG A 264 -14.35 -3.10 4.14
N ASP A 265 -14.25 -4.38 3.84
CA ASP A 265 -15.24 -5.08 3.00
C ASP A 265 -16.10 -6.07 3.82
N ALA A 266 -15.83 -6.17 5.12
CA ALA A 266 -16.66 -6.93 6.05
C ALA A 266 -17.91 -6.13 6.43
N GLU A 267 -19.05 -6.81 6.50
CA GLU A 267 -20.28 -6.29 7.09
C GLU A 267 -20.38 -6.68 8.56
N THR A 268 -19.80 -7.82 8.94
CA THR A 268 -19.76 -8.32 10.32
C THR A 268 -18.37 -8.83 10.65
N ILE A 269 -17.93 -8.59 11.89
CA ILE A 269 -16.65 -9.08 12.41
C ILE A 269 -16.87 -9.82 13.74
N GLY A 270 -16.10 -10.87 14.00
CA GLY A 270 -16.05 -11.54 15.29
C GLY A 270 -14.83 -11.12 16.08
N LEU A 271 -15.03 -10.72 17.35
CA LEU A 271 -13.95 -10.34 18.26
C LEU A 271 -14.22 -10.89 19.67
N THR A 272 -13.17 -11.12 20.45
CA THR A 272 -13.30 -11.42 21.88
C THR A 272 -13.20 -10.14 22.69
N VAL A 273 -14.28 -9.76 23.38
CA VAL A 273 -14.27 -8.62 24.28
C VAL A 273 -13.76 -9.06 25.66
N PRO A 274 -12.74 -8.39 26.24
CA PRO A 274 -12.27 -8.69 27.58
C PRO A 274 -13.41 -8.68 28.60
N GLY A 275 -13.57 -9.77 29.36
CA GLY A 275 -14.62 -9.92 30.37
C GLY A 275 -16.02 -10.27 29.85
N ALA A 276 -16.28 -10.14 28.53
CA ALA A 276 -17.57 -10.45 27.93
C ALA A 276 -17.52 -11.60 26.91
N GLY A 277 -16.31 -12.02 26.52
CA GLY A 277 -16.08 -13.18 25.67
C GLY A 277 -16.31 -12.93 24.17
N PRO A 278 -16.38 -14.01 23.39
CA PRO A 278 -16.78 -14.06 21.98
C PRO A 278 -18.02 -13.22 21.63
N GLN A 279 -17.91 -12.23 20.72
CA GLN A 279 -19.03 -11.42 20.24
C GLN A 279 -18.92 -11.10 18.74
N LEU A 280 -20.08 -10.85 18.12
CA LEU A 280 -20.19 -10.39 16.73
C LEU A 280 -20.59 -8.92 16.69
N PHE A 281 -19.96 -8.17 15.77
CA PHE A 281 -20.19 -6.75 15.58
C PHE A 281 -20.58 -6.48 14.13
N ARG A 282 -21.73 -5.83 13.92
CA ARG A 282 -22.14 -5.34 12.59
C ARG A 282 -21.50 -3.99 12.29
N ARG A 283 -21.15 -3.75 11.03
CA ARG A 283 -20.53 -2.49 10.63
C ARG A 283 -21.53 -1.34 10.69
N ALA A 284 -21.12 -0.23 11.28
CA ALA A 284 -21.78 1.05 11.22
C ALA A 284 -21.10 1.98 10.20
N GLN A 285 -21.66 3.16 10.01
CA GLN A 285 -21.05 4.17 9.14
C GLN A 285 -19.65 4.55 9.66
N ASP A 286 -18.66 4.48 8.76
CA ASP A 286 -17.29 4.92 9.04
C ASP A 286 -17.26 6.44 9.32
N GLN A 287 -16.30 6.87 10.15
CA GLN A 287 -16.09 8.27 10.50
C GLN A 287 -14.94 8.82 9.66
N THR A 288 -15.28 9.40 8.51
CA THR A 288 -14.30 9.97 7.57
C THR A 288 -14.04 11.45 7.84
N PRO A 289 -12.87 11.99 7.47
CA PRO A 289 -12.65 13.43 7.37
C PRO A 289 -13.47 14.07 6.24
N GLY A 290 -13.50 15.40 6.26
CA GLY A 290 -13.93 16.20 5.12
C GLY A 290 -12.84 16.32 4.06
N SER A 291 -12.98 17.28 3.16
CA SER A 291 -12.01 17.55 2.09
C SER A 291 -11.66 19.04 1.98
N SER A 292 -11.64 19.73 3.11
CA SER A 292 -11.44 21.19 3.18
C SER A 292 -10.17 21.62 3.90
N ASP A 293 -9.43 20.68 4.48
CA ASP A 293 -8.33 20.88 5.42
C ASP A 293 -7.05 20.17 4.98
N GLN A 294 -6.94 19.85 3.68
CA GLN A 294 -5.80 19.12 3.14
C GLN A 294 -5.06 19.97 2.11
N PHE A 295 -3.84 20.37 2.44
CA PHE A 295 -3.03 21.22 1.59
C PHE A 295 -1.55 21.07 1.93
N GLY A 296 -0.71 21.51 1.01
CA GLY A 296 0.72 21.51 1.21
C GLY A 296 1.40 22.64 0.48
N VAL A 297 2.54 23.06 1.00
CA VAL A 297 3.47 23.97 0.35
C VAL A 297 4.88 23.42 0.43
N THR A 298 5.68 23.64 -0.60
CA THR A 298 7.10 23.32 -0.60
C THR A 298 7.90 24.38 -1.32
N VAL A 299 9.11 24.59 -0.84
CA VAL A 299 10.17 25.31 -1.55
C VAL A 299 11.30 24.34 -1.80
N LYS A 300 11.76 24.28 -3.04
CA LYS A 300 12.96 23.54 -3.45
C LYS A 300 13.97 24.53 -4.00
N TRP A 301 15.24 24.32 -3.67
CA TRP A 301 16.31 25.09 -4.27
C TRP A 301 17.58 24.26 -4.45
N THR A 302 18.35 24.60 -5.48
CA THR A 302 19.63 23.97 -5.79
C THR A 302 20.76 24.92 -5.39
N HIS A 303 21.78 24.40 -4.72
CA HIS A 303 23.03 25.12 -4.44
C HIS A 303 24.24 24.22 -4.67
N GLY A 304 25.07 24.58 -5.65
CA GLY A 304 26.15 23.70 -6.10
C GLY A 304 25.57 22.45 -6.75
N GLU A 305 25.97 21.28 -6.26
CA GLU A 305 25.50 19.98 -6.75
C GLU A 305 24.35 19.39 -5.91
N PHE A 306 23.85 20.14 -4.91
CA PHE A 306 22.86 19.65 -3.97
C PHE A 306 21.52 20.36 -4.13
N ASP A 307 20.47 19.57 -4.07
CA ASP A 307 19.08 20.01 -3.99
C ASP A 307 18.60 19.97 -2.55
N TYR A 308 17.86 20.99 -2.16
CA TYR A 308 17.28 21.13 -0.83
C TYR A 308 15.79 21.35 -0.97
N ALA A 309 15.02 20.83 -0.02
CA ALA A 309 13.59 21.11 0.07
C ALA A 309 13.15 21.39 1.49
N LEU A 310 12.18 22.28 1.64
CA LEU A 310 11.35 22.40 2.84
C LEU A 310 9.89 22.17 2.44
N ALA A 311 9.15 21.45 3.27
CA ALA A 311 7.74 21.14 3.04
C ALA A 311 6.92 21.35 4.31
N ALA A 312 5.70 21.86 4.17
CA ALA A 312 4.70 21.92 5.22
C ALA A 312 3.37 21.38 4.67
N LEU A 313 2.75 20.47 5.40
CA LEU A 313 1.56 19.74 4.98
C LEU A 313 0.53 19.73 6.11
N SER A 314 -0.75 19.87 5.75
CA SER A 314 -1.87 19.46 6.59
C SER A 314 -2.62 18.36 5.85
N TYR A 315 -2.88 17.24 6.52
CA TYR A 315 -3.55 16.09 5.92
C TYR A 315 -4.36 15.30 6.94
N ASN A 316 -5.27 14.48 6.42
CA ASN A 316 -6.01 13.51 7.21
C ASN A 316 -5.47 12.11 6.93
N ALA A 317 -5.43 11.25 7.94
CA ALA A 317 -4.97 9.88 7.81
C ALA A 317 -5.73 9.15 6.69
N LYS A 318 -4.99 8.34 5.92
CA LYS A 318 -5.55 7.51 4.84
C LYS A 318 -5.85 6.10 5.33
N GLU A 319 -5.36 5.75 6.52
CA GLU A 319 -5.60 4.49 7.21
C GLU A 319 -6.52 4.69 8.43
N PRO A 320 -7.35 3.69 8.79
CA PRO A 320 -8.32 3.83 9.86
C PRO A 320 -7.83 3.30 11.21
N GLU A 321 -8.51 3.77 12.26
CA GLU A 321 -8.56 3.19 13.59
C GLU A 321 -9.85 2.36 13.77
N LEU A 322 -9.76 1.18 14.38
CA LEU A 322 -10.93 0.34 14.63
C LEU A 322 -11.65 0.74 15.93
N TYR A 323 -12.92 1.10 15.82
CA TYR A 323 -13.80 1.35 16.96
C TYR A 323 -14.83 0.23 17.09
N VAL A 324 -14.97 -0.32 18.28
CA VAL A 324 -15.94 -1.37 18.61
C VAL A 324 -16.81 -0.87 19.75
N ASP A 325 -18.12 -0.95 19.57
CA ASP A 325 -19.16 -0.61 20.54
C ASP A 325 -19.89 -1.88 20.96
N PRO A 326 -19.47 -2.50 22.09
CA PRO A 326 -20.12 -3.68 22.65
C PRO A 326 -21.60 -3.49 22.97
N SER A 327 -21.99 -2.30 23.40
CA SER A 327 -23.37 -2.03 23.82
C SER A 327 -24.33 -1.97 22.64
N ALA A 328 -23.85 -1.49 21.49
CA ALA A 328 -24.61 -1.42 20.26
C ALA A 328 -24.46 -2.68 19.37
N GLY A 329 -23.53 -3.58 19.69
CA GLY A 329 -23.16 -4.70 18.82
C GLY A 329 -22.62 -4.22 17.47
N ARG A 330 -21.86 -3.10 17.46
CA ARG A 330 -21.39 -2.45 16.23
C ARG A 330 -19.88 -2.20 16.22
N TYR A 331 -19.30 -2.16 15.04
CA TYR A 331 -17.96 -1.61 14.82
C TYR A 331 -17.99 -0.53 13.73
N ARG A 332 -16.99 0.34 13.70
CA ARG A 332 -16.81 1.36 12.66
C ARG A 332 -15.33 1.69 12.48
N LEU A 333 -14.96 2.20 11.31
CA LEU A 333 -13.61 2.70 11.05
C LEU A 333 -13.57 4.21 11.26
N ALA A 334 -12.65 4.71 12.06
CA ALA A 334 -12.43 6.14 12.29
C ALA A 334 -11.12 6.57 11.64
N TYR A 335 -11.16 7.59 10.78
CA TYR A 335 -9.96 8.09 10.08
C TYR A 335 -9.45 9.37 10.76
N PRO A 336 -8.27 9.34 11.42
CA PRO A 336 -7.71 10.50 12.12
C PRO A 336 -7.57 11.74 11.24
N LYS A 337 -7.72 12.92 11.84
CA LYS A 337 -7.82 14.20 11.13
C LYS A 337 -6.82 15.23 11.65
N GLY A 338 -6.49 16.21 10.82
CA GLY A 338 -5.73 17.40 11.21
C GLY A 338 -4.27 17.11 11.56
N ILE A 339 -3.64 16.19 10.84
CA ILE A 339 -2.21 15.88 11.01
C ILE A 339 -1.40 16.97 10.30
N GLU A 340 -0.50 17.60 11.03
CA GLU A 340 0.43 18.59 10.48
C GLU A 340 1.81 17.95 10.33
N SER A 341 2.50 18.20 9.21
CA SER A 341 3.85 17.69 8.95
C SER A 341 4.76 18.81 8.43
N PHE A 342 5.97 18.87 8.97
CA PHE A 342 7.02 19.80 8.55
C PHE A 342 8.26 18.99 8.21
N GLY A 343 8.74 19.12 6.98
CA GLY A 343 9.83 18.31 6.45
C GLY A 343 10.94 19.14 5.84
N ALA A 344 12.15 18.58 5.89
CA ALA A 344 13.31 19.07 5.19
C ALA A 344 14.02 17.91 4.49
N SER A 345 14.52 18.13 3.28
CA SER A 345 15.36 17.16 2.57
C SER A 345 16.59 17.81 1.96
N ILE A 346 17.63 17.00 1.78
CA ILE A 346 18.79 17.28 0.95
C ILE A 346 19.05 16.07 0.06
N ALA A 347 19.36 16.29 -1.21
CA ALA A 347 19.76 15.26 -2.15
C ALA A 347 20.94 15.76 -2.99
N GLY A 348 21.79 14.85 -3.45
CA GLY A 348 22.93 15.20 -4.28
C GLY A 348 23.88 14.04 -4.50
N PRO A 349 24.98 14.26 -5.22
CA PRO A 349 25.99 13.24 -5.43
C PRO A 349 26.76 12.95 -4.13
N LEU A 350 27.12 11.67 -3.94
CA LEU A 350 28.02 11.21 -2.89
C LEU A 350 28.84 10.03 -3.43
N GLY A 351 30.12 10.29 -3.75
CA GLY A 351 30.98 9.31 -4.42
C GLY A 351 30.46 8.98 -5.82
N ASP A 352 30.39 7.69 -6.15
CA ASP A 352 29.87 7.19 -7.44
C ASP A 352 28.34 7.02 -7.44
N GLY A 353 27.64 7.60 -6.47
CA GLY A 353 26.19 7.48 -6.34
C GLY A 353 25.52 8.80 -5.98
N ASN A 354 24.22 8.73 -5.77
CA ASN A 354 23.40 9.81 -5.23
C ASN A 354 22.89 9.40 -3.87
N PHE A 355 22.87 10.34 -2.93
CA PHE A 355 22.20 10.15 -1.65
C PHE A 355 21.05 11.14 -1.53
N ALA A 356 20.14 10.83 -0.61
CA ALA A 356 19.20 11.81 -0.10
C ALA A 356 18.96 11.57 1.38
N ALA A 357 18.85 12.64 2.15
CA ALA A 357 18.50 12.60 3.56
C ALA A 357 17.26 13.44 3.79
N GLU A 358 16.37 12.96 4.64
CA GLU A 358 15.11 13.61 4.92
C GLU A 358 14.77 13.52 6.40
N LEU A 359 14.18 14.58 6.93
CA LEU A 359 13.65 14.67 8.28
C LEU A 359 12.22 15.21 8.20
N SER A 360 11.27 14.60 8.91
CA SER A 360 9.92 15.15 9.05
C SER A 360 9.42 15.06 10.49
N ALA A 361 8.90 16.17 11.01
CA ALA A 361 8.23 16.25 12.30
C ALA A 361 6.72 16.34 12.08
N ARG A 362 5.94 15.55 12.81
CA ARG A 362 4.49 15.47 12.66
C ARG A 362 3.81 15.74 13.99
N ARG A 363 2.65 16.41 13.93
CA ARG A 363 1.81 16.68 15.09
C ARG A 363 0.45 16.02 14.94
N GLY A 364 -0.08 15.52 16.05
CA GLY A 364 -1.38 14.86 16.07
C GLY A 364 -1.42 13.56 15.24
N MET A 365 -0.28 12.86 15.15
CA MET A 365 -0.21 11.56 14.47
C MET A 365 -0.95 10.50 15.29
N PRO A 366 -1.81 9.67 14.68
CA PRO A 366 -2.37 8.50 15.36
C PRO A 366 -1.26 7.51 15.71
N LEU A 367 -1.33 6.96 16.93
CA LEU A 367 -0.34 6.00 17.44
C LEU A 367 -0.88 4.57 17.42
N VAL A 368 0.02 3.61 17.32
CA VAL A 368 -0.32 2.19 17.25
C VAL A 368 -1.10 1.77 18.51
N ASN A 369 -2.31 1.24 18.32
CA ASN A 369 -3.20 0.80 19.39
C ASN A 369 -3.87 -0.54 19.08
N GLY A 370 -4.36 -1.20 20.12
CA GLY A 370 -5.05 -2.50 20.02
C GLY A 370 -6.52 -2.39 19.63
N GLY A 371 -6.93 -1.31 18.96
CA GLY A 371 -8.33 -0.94 18.74
C GLY A 371 -9.01 -0.35 19.95
N ILE A 372 -10.13 0.32 19.69
CA ILE A 372 -10.84 1.13 20.67
C ILE A 372 -12.17 0.47 21.03
N LEU A 373 -12.27 -0.03 22.25
CA LEU A 373 -13.57 -0.28 22.88
C LEU A 373 -14.18 1.07 23.27
N VAL A 374 -15.35 1.36 22.70
CA VAL A 374 -16.20 2.52 23.02
C VAL A 374 -17.04 2.15 24.25
N PRO A 375 -16.83 2.81 25.40
CA PRO A 375 -17.64 2.52 26.58
C PRO A 375 -19.09 2.98 26.40
N PRO A 376 -20.06 2.34 27.09
CA PRO A 376 -21.47 2.74 27.02
C PRO A 376 -21.66 4.23 27.36
N GLY A 377 -22.39 4.94 26.51
CA GLY A 377 -22.71 6.36 26.72
C GLY A 377 -21.57 7.35 26.45
N VAL A 378 -20.40 6.88 26.00
CA VAL A 378 -19.28 7.75 25.64
C VAL A 378 -19.39 8.20 24.18
N ALA A 379 -19.32 9.52 23.97
CA ALA A 379 -19.23 10.08 22.62
C ALA A 379 -17.89 9.68 22.00
N ALA A 380 -17.94 9.19 20.77
CA ALA A 380 -16.79 8.72 20.01
C ALA A 380 -16.98 9.16 18.56
N ASP A 381 -16.83 10.46 18.29
CA ASP A 381 -17.28 11.14 17.07
C ASP A 381 -16.16 11.42 16.04
N ASN A 382 -14.92 11.04 16.35
CA ASN A 382 -13.73 11.29 15.51
C ASN A 382 -13.53 12.79 15.18
N ASN A 383 -14.04 13.66 16.05
CA ASN A 383 -13.84 15.11 16.04
C ASN A 383 -13.40 15.53 17.44
N ALA A 384 -14.27 16.19 18.21
CA ALA A 384 -13.97 16.63 19.58
C ALA A 384 -13.80 15.47 20.58
N HIS A 385 -14.29 14.27 20.23
CA HIS A 385 -14.26 13.08 21.07
C HIS A 385 -13.55 11.92 20.36
N ALA A 386 -12.35 12.17 19.83
CA ALA A 386 -11.46 11.10 19.37
C ALA A 386 -10.93 10.29 20.57
N LEU A 387 -11.03 8.97 20.48
CA LEU A 387 -10.65 8.03 21.55
C LEU A 387 -9.34 7.26 21.26
N TYR A 388 -8.77 7.37 20.06
CA TYR A 388 -7.48 6.76 19.71
C TYR A 388 -6.32 7.60 20.28
N PRO A 389 -5.15 7.00 20.54
CA PRO A 389 -3.98 7.74 21.01
C PRO A 389 -3.41 8.63 19.90
N LEU A 390 -3.02 9.84 20.28
CA LEU A 390 -2.37 10.83 19.42
C LEU A 390 -1.02 11.21 20.00
N GLY A 391 -0.07 11.55 19.13
CA GLY A 391 1.23 12.05 19.54
C GLY A 391 1.94 12.88 18.49
N ASP A 392 3.00 13.53 18.95
CA ASP A 392 3.95 14.24 18.11
C ASP A 392 5.14 13.32 17.81
N THR A 393 5.58 13.28 16.56
CA THR A 393 6.57 12.31 16.09
C THR A 393 7.66 12.96 15.26
N LEU A 394 8.82 12.34 15.23
CA LEU A 394 9.95 12.70 14.38
C LEU A 394 10.35 11.49 13.55
N HIS A 395 10.54 11.70 12.25
CA HIS A 395 10.92 10.68 11.29
C HIS A 395 12.18 11.14 10.56
N ALA A 396 13.11 10.24 10.33
CA ALA A 396 14.33 10.49 9.58
C ALA A 396 14.58 9.33 8.62
N GLN A 397 15.18 9.63 7.47
CA GLN A 397 15.62 8.61 6.54
C GLN A 397 16.81 9.06 5.70
N LEU A 398 17.61 8.09 5.30
CA LEU A 398 18.77 8.25 4.44
C LEU A 398 18.70 7.22 3.33
N SER A 399 18.56 7.71 2.10
CA SER A 399 18.57 6.94 0.86
C SER A 399 19.93 7.07 0.18
N TRP A 400 20.39 6.01 -0.46
CA TRP A 400 21.56 6.02 -1.33
C TRP A 400 21.33 5.11 -2.53
N THR A 401 21.70 5.56 -3.71
CA THR A 401 21.61 4.77 -4.94
C THR A 401 22.86 4.96 -5.79
N THR A 402 23.35 3.89 -6.38
CA THR A 402 24.50 3.90 -7.29
C THR A 402 24.29 2.88 -8.41
N GLU A 403 25.05 3.06 -9.48
CA GLU A 403 25.13 2.15 -10.60
C GLU A 403 26.58 1.65 -10.67
N THR A 404 26.76 0.34 -10.64
CA THR A 404 28.09 -0.23 -10.78
C THR A 404 28.47 -0.34 -12.26
N PRO A 405 29.76 -0.18 -12.60
CA PRO A 405 30.25 -0.63 -13.90
C PRO A 405 30.07 -2.15 -14.05
N PRO A 406 30.33 -2.72 -15.25
CA PRO A 406 30.37 -4.17 -15.45
C PRO A 406 31.25 -4.87 -14.39
N LEU A 407 30.73 -5.93 -13.78
CA LEU A 407 31.42 -6.73 -12.75
C LEU A 407 31.71 -8.15 -13.29
N PRO A 408 32.67 -8.89 -12.72
CA PRO A 408 32.86 -10.30 -13.03
C PRO A 408 31.55 -11.09 -12.86
N GLY A 409 31.06 -11.68 -13.96
CA GLY A 409 29.79 -12.41 -13.96
C GLY A 409 28.52 -11.54 -14.05
N ILE A 410 28.63 -10.21 -14.12
CA ILE A 410 27.50 -9.27 -14.32
C ILE A 410 27.90 -8.25 -15.40
N PRO A 411 27.85 -8.62 -16.70
CA PRO A 411 28.39 -7.80 -17.78
C PRO A 411 27.64 -6.48 -17.99
N GLY A 412 26.38 -6.37 -17.57
CA GLY A 412 25.60 -5.12 -17.65
C GLY A 412 25.71 -4.22 -16.40
N GLY A 413 26.59 -4.56 -15.46
CA GLY A 413 26.65 -3.92 -14.15
C GLY A 413 25.39 -4.15 -13.32
N ALA A 414 25.23 -3.40 -12.24
CA ALA A 414 24.10 -3.53 -11.33
C ALA A 414 23.67 -2.18 -10.77
N ARG A 415 22.37 -2.02 -10.56
CA ARG A 415 21.85 -0.93 -9.72
C ARG A 415 21.89 -1.37 -8.27
N TRP A 416 22.37 -0.51 -7.37
CA TRP A 416 22.26 -0.71 -5.93
C TRP A 416 21.52 0.47 -5.31
N SER A 417 20.43 0.21 -4.60
CA SER A 417 19.68 1.22 -3.85
C SER A 417 19.50 0.76 -2.40
N THR A 418 19.72 1.64 -1.43
CA THR A 418 19.57 1.38 0.01
C THR A 418 18.84 2.54 0.67
N GLU A 419 18.02 2.26 1.67
CA GLU A 419 17.45 3.27 2.57
C GLU A 419 17.48 2.77 4.00
N ILE A 420 17.81 3.66 4.93
CA ILE A 420 17.61 3.49 6.37
C ILE A 420 16.53 4.48 6.79
N ALA A 421 15.50 3.99 7.47
CA ALA A 421 14.43 4.81 8.03
C ALA A 421 14.38 4.63 9.56
N ALA A 422 14.12 5.72 10.26
CA ALA A 422 13.93 5.74 11.71
C ALA A 422 12.75 6.64 12.06
N ASN A 423 12.06 6.29 13.13
CA ASN A 423 11.02 7.13 13.71
C ASN A 423 11.10 7.14 15.24
N ARG A 424 10.60 8.25 15.80
CA ARG A 424 10.60 8.55 17.21
C ARG A 424 9.27 9.19 17.61
N LEU A 425 8.59 8.61 18.59
CA LEU A 425 7.55 9.30 19.35
C LEU A 425 8.20 10.34 20.27
N LEU A 426 7.82 11.60 20.11
CA LEU A 426 8.29 12.71 20.93
C LEU A 426 7.45 12.84 22.20
N GLU A 427 6.13 12.86 22.03
CA GLU A 427 5.16 13.02 23.11
C GLU A 427 3.82 12.39 22.74
N VAL A 428 3.10 11.89 23.74
CA VAL A 428 1.69 11.46 23.58
C VAL A 428 0.80 12.62 24.00
N THR A 429 0.03 13.16 23.06
CA THR A 429 -0.80 14.35 23.25
C THR A 429 -2.24 14.02 23.66
N ALA A 430 -2.72 12.80 23.38
CA ALA A 430 -4.04 12.35 23.83
C ALA A 430 -4.12 10.83 24.03
N ASN A 431 -5.03 10.39 24.92
CA ASN A 431 -5.44 9.01 25.13
C ASN A 431 -4.29 7.99 25.36
N SER A 432 -3.25 8.36 26.11
CA SER A 432 -2.07 7.52 26.35
C SER A 432 -2.36 6.13 26.92
N THR A 433 -3.48 5.97 27.63
CA THR A 433 -3.94 4.67 28.16
C THR A 433 -4.36 3.68 27.07
N ARG A 434 -4.45 4.10 25.81
CA ARG A 434 -4.83 3.26 24.66
C ARG A 434 -3.65 2.68 23.89
N LEU A 435 -2.41 3.06 24.23
CA LEU A 435 -1.20 2.52 23.61
C LEU A 435 -1.04 1.02 23.91
N ILE A 436 -0.42 0.29 22.97
CA ILE A 436 -0.06 -1.11 23.18
C ILE A 436 1.15 -1.19 24.12
N PRO A 437 1.07 -1.90 25.26
CA PRO A 437 2.21 -2.06 26.14
C PRO A 437 3.41 -2.74 25.46
N GLY A 438 4.62 -2.26 25.75
CA GLY A 438 5.88 -2.85 25.30
C GLY A 438 6.36 -2.37 23.93
N ARG A 439 5.64 -1.47 23.28
CA ARG A 439 6.15 -0.69 22.14
C ARG A 439 7.17 0.36 22.63
N THR A 440 8.02 0.82 21.72
CA THR A 440 9.12 1.74 22.03
C THR A 440 8.97 3.03 21.25
N ALA A 441 9.35 4.13 21.90
CA ALA A 441 9.34 5.45 21.27
C ALA A 441 10.21 5.49 20.02
N ASP A 442 11.39 4.87 20.06
CA ASP A 442 12.33 4.80 18.93
C ASP A 442 12.21 3.47 18.19
N ALA A 443 12.31 3.52 16.87
CA ALA A 443 12.48 2.35 16.03
C ALA A 443 13.25 2.69 14.74
N ALA A 444 13.87 1.69 14.11
CA ALA A 444 14.53 1.86 12.83
C ALA A 444 14.59 0.57 12.00
N ALA A 445 14.64 0.76 10.68
CA ALA A 445 14.71 -0.28 9.67
C ALA A 445 15.63 0.13 8.53
N PHE A 446 16.13 -0.86 7.79
CA PHE A 446 16.76 -0.61 6.51
C PHE A 446 16.18 -1.53 5.44
N ARG A 447 16.29 -1.09 4.19
CA ARG A 447 16.01 -1.89 3.02
C ARG A 447 17.04 -1.61 1.94
N THR A 448 17.50 -2.66 1.28
CA THR A 448 18.45 -2.58 0.18
C THR A 448 18.00 -3.45 -0.98
N MET A 449 18.31 -3.02 -2.20
CA MET A 449 18.08 -3.76 -3.44
C MET A 449 19.32 -3.70 -4.31
N PHE A 450 19.81 -4.87 -4.71
CA PHE A 450 20.89 -5.03 -5.68
C PHE A 450 20.32 -5.71 -6.93
N ALA A 451 20.40 -5.05 -8.09
CA ALA A 451 19.79 -5.48 -9.34
C ALA A 451 20.83 -5.62 -10.48
N PRO A 452 21.55 -6.76 -10.54
CA PRO A 452 22.37 -7.17 -11.68
C PRO A 452 21.60 -7.15 -13.00
N ARG A 453 22.25 -6.66 -14.06
CA ARG A 453 21.71 -6.61 -15.41
C ARG A 453 22.54 -7.44 -16.38
N PHE A 454 21.84 -8.11 -17.29
CA PHE A 454 22.40 -8.92 -18.36
C PHE A 454 21.71 -8.53 -19.65
N PHE A 455 22.37 -7.69 -20.44
CA PHE A 455 21.83 -7.24 -21.72
C PHE A 455 22.04 -8.28 -22.82
N GLN A 456 21.08 -8.41 -23.72
CA GLN A 456 21.16 -9.24 -24.92
C GLN A 456 21.62 -10.69 -24.65
N VAL A 457 21.10 -11.32 -23.59
CA VAL A 457 21.39 -12.74 -23.31
C VAL A 457 20.90 -13.65 -24.44
N LEU A 458 19.85 -13.20 -25.13
CA LEU A 458 19.40 -13.64 -26.45
C LEU A 458 19.03 -12.38 -27.26
N PRO A 459 18.92 -12.47 -28.60
CA PRO A 459 18.55 -11.31 -29.42
C PRO A 459 17.25 -10.63 -28.94
N GLY A 460 17.38 -9.39 -28.47
CA GLY A 460 16.27 -8.61 -27.94
C GLY A 460 15.79 -8.99 -26.54
N LEU A 461 16.48 -9.88 -25.82
CA LEU A 461 16.15 -10.28 -24.46
C LEU A 461 17.19 -9.75 -23.46
N ASP A 462 16.73 -8.92 -22.54
CA ASP A 462 17.52 -8.45 -21.40
C ASP A 462 17.01 -9.12 -20.12
N LEU A 463 17.90 -9.49 -19.20
CA LEU A 463 17.55 -10.01 -17.88
C LEU A 463 18.02 -9.06 -16.77
N THR A 464 17.21 -8.93 -15.73
CA THR A 464 17.59 -8.30 -14.46
C THR A 464 17.30 -9.27 -13.32
N VAL A 465 18.21 -9.40 -12.35
CA VAL A 465 18.08 -10.38 -11.24
C VAL A 465 18.05 -9.65 -9.89
N PRO A 466 16.98 -8.90 -9.56
CA PRO A 466 16.95 -8.13 -8.33
C PRO A 466 16.97 -9.03 -7.09
N VAL A 467 17.81 -8.67 -6.13
CA VAL A 467 17.86 -9.21 -4.77
C VAL A 467 17.56 -8.09 -3.80
N GLN A 468 16.54 -8.26 -2.98
CA GLN A 468 16.11 -7.29 -1.97
C GLN A 468 16.28 -7.87 -0.57
N VAL A 469 16.70 -7.04 0.38
CA VAL A 469 16.75 -7.37 1.80
C VAL A 469 16.16 -6.21 2.59
N GLY A 470 15.15 -6.48 3.41
CA GLY A 470 14.59 -5.57 4.41
C GLY A 470 14.82 -6.11 5.82
N TYR A 471 15.19 -5.24 6.75
CA TYR A 471 15.33 -5.63 8.16
C TYR A 471 15.03 -4.49 9.12
N ASN A 472 14.13 -4.75 10.06
CA ASN A 472 13.82 -3.89 11.18
C ASN A 472 14.79 -4.22 12.33
N PHE A 473 15.74 -3.33 12.61
CA PHE A 473 16.84 -3.62 13.54
C PHE A 473 16.69 -2.97 14.92
N LEU A 474 15.80 -1.99 15.06
CA LEU A 474 15.60 -1.25 16.31
C LEU A 474 14.10 -1.07 16.63
N GLY A 475 13.76 -1.22 17.91
CA GLY A 475 12.47 -0.84 18.47
C GLY A 475 11.26 -1.68 18.06
N LEU A 476 10.11 -1.39 18.67
CA LEU A 476 8.77 -1.83 18.27
C LEU A 476 7.95 -0.54 18.13
N SER A 477 7.92 0.07 16.94
CA SER A 477 7.58 1.50 16.77
C SER A 477 6.18 1.89 17.27
N GLU A 478 6.04 2.93 18.08
CA GLU A 478 4.70 3.48 18.44
C GLU A 478 3.96 4.15 17.27
N THR A 479 4.61 4.33 16.12
CA THR A 479 4.08 5.11 14.99
C THR A 479 3.86 4.27 13.73
N ASP A 480 4.69 3.24 13.53
CA ASP A 480 4.61 2.35 12.38
C ASP A 480 4.37 0.92 12.87
N PRO A 481 3.19 0.34 12.59
CA PRO A 481 2.94 -1.04 12.95
C PRO A 481 3.91 -2.01 12.28
N ALA A 482 4.35 -1.81 11.04
CA ALA A 482 5.23 -2.76 10.35
C ALA A 482 6.68 -2.78 10.91
N MET A 483 7.14 -1.70 11.54
CA MET A 483 8.54 -1.53 11.94
C MET A 483 8.87 -2.16 13.30
N ASN A 484 9.05 -3.49 13.32
CA ASN A 484 9.29 -4.28 14.54
C ASN A 484 10.64 -4.99 14.54
N ARG A 485 11.46 -4.74 15.56
CA ARG A 485 12.80 -5.33 15.68
C ARG A 485 12.80 -6.85 15.54
N GLY A 486 13.64 -7.33 14.63
CA GLY A 486 13.85 -8.74 14.35
C GLY A 486 12.91 -9.29 13.26
N THR A 487 12.14 -8.44 12.58
CA THR A 487 11.35 -8.81 11.40
C THR A 487 11.98 -8.26 10.13
N GLY A 488 11.70 -8.90 8.99
CA GLY A 488 12.21 -8.48 7.71
C GLY A 488 11.82 -9.44 6.59
N ASP A 489 12.43 -9.23 5.43
CA ASP A 489 12.19 -9.99 4.21
C ASP A 489 13.44 -10.08 3.34
N VAL A 490 13.53 -11.17 2.58
CA VAL A 490 14.49 -11.35 1.50
C VAL A 490 13.72 -11.72 0.24
N GLY A 491 13.92 -10.94 -0.83
CA GLY A 491 13.33 -11.18 -2.14
C GLY A 491 14.39 -11.48 -3.18
N ILE A 492 14.11 -12.41 -4.09
CA ILE A 492 14.88 -12.61 -5.32
C ILE A 492 13.93 -12.77 -6.50
N ALA A 493 14.26 -12.18 -7.63
CA ALA A 493 13.54 -12.43 -8.87
C ALA A 493 14.44 -12.45 -10.09
N VAL A 494 13.85 -12.93 -11.20
CA VAL A 494 14.38 -12.79 -12.54
C VAL A 494 13.32 -12.08 -13.38
N THR A 495 13.68 -10.91 -13.89
CA THR A 495 12.87 -10.14 -14.83
C THR A 495 13.48 -10.25 -16.21
N ALA A 496 12.67 -10.67 -17.17
CA ALA A 496 12.97 -10.78 -18.58
C ALA A 496 12.24 -9.68 -19.36
N THR A 497 12.99 -8.83 -20.05
CA THR A 497 12.44 -7.80 -20.95
C THR A 497 12.75 -8.21 -22.39
N LEU A 498 11.72 -8.52 -23.16
CA LEU A 498 11.83 -8.92 -24.56
C LEU A 498 11.35 -7.79 -25.47
N ARG A 499 12.27 -7.30 -26.31
CA ARG A 499 12.05 -6.25 -27.32
C ARG A 499 11.40 -4.98 -26.74
N GLN A 500 11.67 -4.69 -25.48
CA GLN A 500 11.13 -3.54 -24.72
C GLN A 500 9.59 -3.44 -24.68
N SER A 501 8.86 -4.48 -25.12
CA SER A 501 7.39 -4.49 -25.22
C SER A 501 6.76 -5.58 -24.36
N TRP A 502 7.52 -6.63 -24.05
CA TRP A 502 7.11 -7.67 -23.13
C TRP A 502 8.02 -7.66 -21.90
N LYS A 503 7.41 -7.65 -20.72
CA LYS A 503 8.12 -7.79 -19.44
C LYS A 503 7.54 -8.98 -18.70
N ALA A 504 8.37 -9.96 -18.35
CA ALA A 504 7.99 -11.09 -17.53
C ALA A 504 8.86 -11.15 -16.27
N SER A 505 8.29 -11.36 -15.09
CA SER A 505 9.03 -11.43 -13.83
C SER A 505 8.58 -12.65 -13.04
N LEU A 506 9.53 -13.47 -12.59
CA LEU A 506 9.31 -14.55 -11.63
C LEU A 506 10.13 -14.26 -10.38
N GLY A 507 9.48 -14.16 -9.23
CA GLY A 507 10.12 -13.86 -7.96
C GLY A 507 9.67 -14.76 -6.82
N PHE A 508 10.50 -14.79 -5.78
CA PHE A 508 10.21 -15.39 -4.49
C PHE A 508 10.58 -14.41 -3.37
N THR A 509 9.70 -14.29 -2.38
CA THR A 509 9.94 -13.49 -1.18
C THR A 509 9.79 -14.38 0.05
N HIS A 510 10.81 -14.37 0.89
CA HIS A 510 10.82 -15.00 2.20
C HIS A 510 10.73 -13.95 3.29
N TYR A 511 9.72 -14.04 4.16
CA TYR A 511 9.62 -13.21 5.36
C TYR A 511 10.20 -13.95 6.56
N PHE A 512 10.93 -13.23 7.39
CA PHE A 512 11.55 -13.80 8.58
C PHE A 512 11.26 -12.96 9.82
N GLY A 513 11.42 -13.59 10.97
CA GLY A 513 11.06 -13.01 12.26
C GLY A 513 9.65 -13.41 12.70
N HIS A 514 9.20 -12.74 13.77
CA HIS A 514 7.89 -12.96 14.35
C HIS A 514 7.19 -11.61 14.50
N SER A 515 5.89 -11.54 14.21
CA SER A 515 5.09 -10.42 14.71
C SER A 515 5.24 -10.40 16.23
N LYS A 516 5.59 -9.24 16.79
CA LYS A 516 5.62 -9.03 18.24
C LYS A 516 4.50 -8.05 18.55
N ASN A 517 3.45 -8.57 19.21
CA ASN A 517 2.20 -7.88 19.52
C ASN A 517 1.41 -7.55 18.25
N ASP A 518 0.63 -8.54 17.80
CA ASP A 518 -0.09 -8.53 16.52
C ASP A 518 -0.84 -7.20 16.31
N PHE A 519 -0.66 -6.62 15.11
CA PHE A 519 -1.32 -5.40 14.59
C PHE A 519 -2.83 -5.54 14.44
N THR A 520 -3.37 -6.63 14.92
CA THR A 520 -4.78 -6.94 14.98
C THR A 520 -5.30 -6.41 16.30
N PRO A 521 -6.10 -5.32 16.27
CA PRO A 521 -6.91 -4.97 17.40
C PRO A 521 -7.52 -6.18 18.12
N PHE A 522 -7.44 -6.20 19.44
CA PHE A 522 -7.98 -7.26 20.29
C PHE A 522 -7.30 -8.65 20.18
N ASP A 523 -6.10 -8.78 19.59
CA ASP A 523 -5.27 -9.98 19.85
C ASP A 523 -4.72 -9.95 21.29
N PRO A 524 -4.52 -11.11 21.95
CA PRO A 524 -3.87 -11.17 23.25
C PRO A 524 -2.48 -10.56 23.19
N VAL A 525 -2.17 -9.76 24.21
CA VAL A 525 -0.84 -9.20 24.41
C VAL A 525 0.19 -10.34 24.40
N GLY A 526 1.22 -10.23 23.54
CA GLY A 526 2.27 -11.22 23.41
C GLY A 526 2.03 -12.34 22.38
N ALA A 527 0.94 -12.29 21.59
CA ALA A 527 0.79 -13.14 20.41
C ALA A 527 2.00 -12.98 19.46
N ARG A 528 2.47 -14.11 18.90
CA ARG A 528 3.62 -14.17 17.99
C ARG A 528 3.32 -15.09 16.83
N ARG A 529 3.24 -14.53 15.62
CA ARG A 529 3.11 -15.29 14.38
C ARG A 529 4.43 -15.30 13.65
N ARG A 530 4.82 -16.48 13.14
CA ARG A 530 6.00 -16.57 12.27
C ARG A 530 5.68 -15.88 10.96
N LEU A 531 6.51 -14.92 10.56
CA LEU A 531 6.28 -14.18 9.32
C LEU A 531 6.51 -15.04 8.07
N SER A 532 7.28 -16.14 8.18
CA SER A 532 7.49 -17.09 7.08
C SER A 532 6.21 -17.75 6.57
N TYR A 533 5.10 -17.62 7.29
CA TYR A 533 3.78 -18.03 6.80
C TYR A 533 3.27 -17.12 5.68
N TYR A 534 3.91 -15.99 5.43
CA TYR A 534 3.59 -15.07 4.34
C TYR A 534 4.58 -15.22 3.17
N ASP A 535 5.41 -16.26 3.10
CA ASP A 535 6.27 -16.48 1.94
C ASP A 535 5.45 -16.63 0.65
N PHE A 536 5.97 -16.18 -0.49
CA PHE A 536 5.27 -16.32 -1.77
C PHE A 536 6.17 -16.33 -2.98
N PHE A 537 5.67 -16.96 -4.03
CA PHE A 537 6.12 -16.79 -5.39
C PHE A 537 5.17 -15.84 -6.13
N ALA A 538 5.72 -14.98 -6.97
CA ALA A 538 4.95 -14.12 -7.87
C ALA A 538 5.44 -14.29 -9.30
N LEU A 539 4.51 -14.42 -10.23
CA LEU A 539 4.76 -14.38 -11.67
C LEU A 539 3.91 -13.28 -12.28
N THR A 540 4.55 -12.37 -13.03
CA THR A 540 3.87 -11.30 -13.76
C THR A 540 4.33 -11.29 -15.21
N ILE A 541 3.40 -11.11 -16.14
CA ILE A 541 3.65 -10.89 -17.57
C ILE A 541 2.88 -9.64 -17.97
N GLU A 542 3.59 -8.67 -18.52
CA GLU A 542 3.07 -7.40 -18.98
C GLU A 542 3.39 -7.21 -20.45
N ARG A 543 2.43 -6.65 -21.18
CA ARG A 543 2.63 -6.11 -22.51
C ARG A 543 1.93 -4.77 -22.64
N SER A 544 2.68 -3.76 -23.05
CA SER A 544 2.14 -2.48 -23.51
C SER A 544 2.11 -2.47 -25.03
N PHE A 545 1.08 -1.88 -25.61
CA PHE A 545 0.91 -1.87 -27.06
C PHE A 545 0.22 -0.64 -27.60
#